data_AF-A0A8I2H473-F1
#
_entry.id   AF-A0A8I2H473-F1
#
_cell.length_a   1.000
_cell.length_b   1.000
_cell.length_c   1.000
_cell.angle_alpha   90.00
_cell.angle_beta   90.00
_cell.angle_gamma   90.00
#
_symmetry.space_group_name_H-M   'P 1'
#
loop_
_entity.id
_entity.type
_entity.pdbx_description
1 polymer ?
#
loop_
_entity_poly.entity_id
_entity_poly.type
_entity_poly.pdbx_seq_one_letter_code
_entity_poly.pdbx_strand_id
1 'polypeptide(L)'
;MAGLSRSVFYYKHKRPLDDEVIDALLALVERHPRWGLPKLFKRLRNKGKPWNKKRVERVYNMLKLNLRRKGKRRVPTRTPEPLSAPTQHNESWSI
;
A
#
# COMPACT_ATOMS: atom_id res chain seq x y z
N MET A 1 -13.87 -8.24 46.72
CA MET A 1 -13.20 -7.03 46.20
C MET A 1 -12.10 -7.45 45.25
N ALA A 2 -12.01 -6.87 44.06
CA ALA A 2 -11.01 -7.29 43.07
C ALA A 2 -9.60 -7.04 43.63
N GLY A 3 -8.79 -8.11 43.75
CA GLY A 3 -7.42 -8.08 44.30
C GLY A 3 -6.38 -7.46 43.36
N LEU A 4 -6.68 -6.29 42.80
CA LEU A 4 -5.78 -5.55 41.92
C LEU A 4 -4.92 -4.56 42.73
N SER A 5 -3.64 -4.48 42.40
CA SER A 5 -2.73 -3.46 42.96
C SER A 5 -3.17 -2.05 42.58
N ARG A 6 -3.02 -1.11 43.51
CA ARG A 6 -3.38 0.32 43.36
C ARG A 6 -2.71 0.96 42.14
N SER A 7 -1.46 0.59 41.83
CA SER A 7 -0.73 1.12 40.66
C SER A 7 -1.36 0.71 39.33
N VAL A 8 -1.84 -0.54 39.23
CA VAL A 8 -2.53 -1.06 38.04
C VAL A 8 -3.89 -0.37 37.86
N PHE A 9 -4.59 -0.11 38.97
CA PHE A 9 -5.88 0.58 38.95
C PHE A 9 -5.79 2.01 38.38
N TYR A 10 -4.70 2.73 38.65
CA TYR A 10 -4.51 4.11 38.17
C TYR A 10 -3.74 4.23 36.86
N TYR A 11 -3.14 3.14 36.36
CA TYR A 11 -2.33 3.21 35.15
C TYR A 11 -3.16 3.60 33.92
N LYS A 12 -2.76 4.69 33.25
CA LYS A 12 -3.29 5.10 31.94
C LYS A 12 -2.16 5.12 30.92
N HIS A 13 -2.26 4.28 29.91
CA HIS A 13 -1.27 4.23 28.82
C HIS A 13 -1.28 5.56 28.03
N LYS A 14 -0.18 6.31 28.10
CA LYS A 14 0.05 7.50 27.25
C LYS A 14 0.73 7.08 25.94
N ARG A 15 0.12 7.42 24.81
CA ARG A 15 0.72 7.17 23.49
C ARG A 15 1.75 8.27 23.17
N PRO A 16 2.88 7.95 22.53
CA PRO A 16 3.78 8.96 21.98
C PRO A 16 3.07 9.79 20.91
N LEU A 17 3.40 11.08 20.80
CA LEU A 17 2.84 11.98 19.79
C LEU A 17 3.12 11.47 18.38
N ASP A 18 2.15 11.59 17.48
CA ASP A 18 2.26 11.08 16.11
C ASP A 18 2.81 12.09 15.11
N ASP A 19 3.06 13.32 15.53
CA ASP A 19 3.43 14.45 14.67
C ASP A 19 4.61 14.12 13.76
N GLU A 20 5.70 13.56 14.31
CA GLU A 20 6.86 13.17 13.49
C GLU A 20 6.53 12.15 12.40
N VAL A 21 5.60 11.22 12.69
CA VAL A 21 5.17 10.19 11.74
C VAL A 21 4.29 10.82 10.67
N ILE A 22 3.44 11.77 11.05
CA ILE A 22 2.57 12.52 10.15
C ILE A 22 3.42 13.32 9.17
N ASP A 23 4.34 14.14 9.66
CA ASP A 23 5.20 14.99 8.82
C ASP A 23 6.02 14.17 7.83
N ALA A 24 6.64 13.09 8.31
CA ALA A 24 7.45 12.23 7.45
C ALA A 24 6.61 11.46 6.41
N LEU A 25 5.38 11.07 6.74
CA LEU A 25 4.45 10.44 5.80
C LEU A 25 3.98 11.44 4.75
N LEU A 26 3.54 12.63 5.16
CA LEU A 26 3.06 13.68 4.25
C LEU A 26 4.15 14.09 3.26
N ALA A 27 5.37 14.34 3.73
CA ALA A 27 6.51 14.68 2.86
C ALA A 27 6.83 13.56 1.84
N LEU A 28 6.60 12.29 2.18
CA LEU A 28 6.79 11.19 1.24
C LEU A 28 5.63 11.04 0.26
N VAL A 29 4.40 11.30 0.70
CA VAL A 29 3.20 11.22 -0.14
C VAL A 29 3.17 12.35 -1.16
N GLU A 30 3.54 13.57 -0.78
CA GLU A 30 3.68 14.70 -1.71
C GLU A 30 4.70 14.37 -2.81
N ARG A 31 5.83 13.79 -2.45
CA ARG A 31 6.87 13.39 -3.41
C ARG A 31 6.46 12.20 -4.27
N HIS A 32 5.65 11.28 -3.73
CA HIS A 32 5.31 10.00 -4.35
C HIS A 32 3.82 9.65 -4.19
N PRO A 33 2.90 10.35 -4.87
CA PRO A 33 1.46 10.19 -4.66
C PRO A 33 0.90 8.83 -5.08
N ARG A 34 1.63 8.09 -5.93
CA ARG A 34 1.25 6.74 -6.38
C ARG A 34 1.69 5.63 -5.42
N TRP A 35 2.49 5.94 -4.41
CA TRP A 35 3.02 4.92 -3.50
C TRP A 35 2.02 4.60 -2.40
N GLY A 36 1.71 3.32 -2.25
CA GLY A 36 0.98 2.82 -1.09
C GLY A 36 1.89 2.62 0.12
N LEU A 37 1.26 2.30 1.26
CA LEU A 37 1.92 2.10 2.53
C LEU A 37 3.16 1.17 2.50
N PRO A 38 3.18 0.01 1.83
CA PRO A 38 4.37 -0.85 1.82
C PRO A 38 5.64 -0.16 1.30
N LYS A 39 5.50 0.67 0.26
CA LYS A 39 6.63 1.43 -0.31
C LYS A 39 7.03 2.59 0.60
N LEU A 40 6.05 3.32 1.14
CA LEU A 40 6.30 4.42 2.07
C LEU A 40 7.00 3.93 3.34
N PHE A 41 6.53 2.82 3.92
CA PHE A 41 7.13 2.21 5.10
C PHE A 41 8.56 1.74 4.85
N LYS A 42 8.83 1.08 3.72
CA LYS A 42 10.20 0.69 3.33
C LYS A 42 11.10 1.92 3.20
N ARG A 43 10.60 3.02 2.62
CA ARG A 43 11.36 4.27 2.49
C ARG A 43 11.62 4.92 3.84
N LEU A 44 10.66 4.90 4.77
CA LEU A 44 10.84 5.38 6.14
C LEU A 44 11.91 4.57 6.89
N ARG A 45 11.91 3.24 6.73
CA ARG A 45 12.94 2.36 7.30
C ARG A 45 14.32 2.63 6.72
N ASN A 46 14.43 2.84 5.42
CA ASN A 46 15.69 3.21 4.79
C ASN A 46 16.21 4.59 5.22
N LYS A 47 15.33 5.50 5.66
CA LYS A 47 15.69 6.78 6.28
C LYS A 47 16.08 6.64 7.77
N GLY A 48 16.20 5.42 8.29
CA GLY A 48 16.59 5.16 9.67
C GLY A 48 15.49 5.40 10.70
N LYS A 49 14.22 5.59 10.31
CA LYS A 49 13.13 5.79 11.27
C LYS A 49 12.74 4.45 11.93
N PRO A 50 12.90 4.28 13.27
CA PRO A 50 12.70 2.99 13.94
C PRO A 50 11.23 2.67 14.25
N TRP A 51 10.27 3.39 13.66
CA TRP A 51 8.86 3.28 14.01
C TRP A 51 8.28 1.89 13.71
N ASN A 52 7.43 1.42 14.62
CA ASN A 52 6.67 0.19 14.43
C ASN A 52 5.71 0.35 13.23
N LYS A 53 5.63 -0.68 12.38
CA LYS A 53 4.70 -0.74 11.24
C LYS A 53 3.26 -0.45 11.65
N LYS A 54 2.78 -1.02 12.78
CA LYS A 54 1.41 -0.79 13.30
C LYS A 54 1.13 0.70 13.58
N ARG A 55 2.13 1.44 14.07
CA ARG A 55 2.01 2.88 14.34
C ARG A 55 1.87 3.66 13.04
N VAL A 56 2.73 3.36 12.06
CA VAL A 56 2.70 4.00 10.73
C VAL A 56 1.39 3.69 10.00
N GLU A 57 0.92 2.44 10.04
CA GLU A 57 -0.36 2.01 9.46
C GLU A 57 -1.55 2.74 10.06
N ARG A 58 -1.59 2.88 11.39
CA ARG A 58 -2.67 3.64 12.06
C ARG A 58 -2.67 5.09 11.61
N VAL A 59 -1.51 5.76 11.63
CA VAL A 59 -1.41 7.18 11.24
C VAL A 59 -1.78 7.35 9.76
N TYR A 60 -1.31 6.47 8.88
CA TYR A 60 -1.66 6.48 7.47
C TYR A 60 -3.18 6.34 7.23
N ASN A 61 -3.84 5.43 7.95
CA ASN A 61 -5.28 5.26 7.91
C ASN A 61 -6.04 6.47 8.48
N MET A 62 -5.53 7.05 9.57
CA MET A 62 -6.08 8.26 10.20
C MET A 62 -6.05 9.45 9.24
N LEU A 63 -4.97 9.60 8.46
CA LEU A 63 -4.82 10.63 7.43
C LEU A 63 -5.63 10.33 6.14
N LYS A 64 -6.38 9.22 6.09
CA LYS A 64 -7.19 8.78 4.93
C LYS A 64 -6.40 8.69 3.62
N LEU A 65 -5.09 8.39 3.69
CA LEU A 65 -4.20 8.30 2.53
C LEU A 65 -4.37 6.99 1.72
N ASN A 66 -5.40 6.20 2.06
CA ASN A 66 -5.71 4.93 1.44
C ASN A 66 -6.14 5.10 -0.03
N LEU A 67 -5.20 4.81 -0.93
CA LEU A 67 -5.46 4.79 -2.37
C LEU A 67 -6.43 3.63 -2.69
N ARG A 68 -7.65 3.96 -3.15
CA ARG A 68 -8.57 2.94 -3.66
C ARG A 68 -7.98 2.31 -4.93
N ARG A 69 -7.84 0.98 -4.92
CA ARG A 69 -7.49 0.23 -6.12
C ARG A 69 -8.61 0.41 -7.15
N LYS A 70 -8.29 0.98 -8.31
CA LYS A 70 -9.25 1.04 -9.43
C LYS A 70 -9.56 -0.40 -9.87
N GLY A 71 -10.85 -0.74 -9.97
CA GLY A 71 -11.29 -2.02 -10.51
C GLY A 71 -10.83 -2.18 -11.96
N LYS A 72 -10.54 -3.43 -12.36
CA LYS A 72 -10.28 -3.72 -13.78
C LYS A 72 -11.57 -3.42 -14.56
N ARG A 73 -11.50 -2.58 -15.59
CA ARG A 73 -12.61 -2.40 -16.53
C ARG A 73 -12.76 -3.69 -17.31
N ARG A 74 -13.98 -4.24 -17.41
CA ARG A 74 -14.25 -5.33 -18.34
C ARG A 74 -14.06 -4.78 -19.76
N VAL A 75 -13.13 -5.36 -20.49
CA VAL A 75 -12.94 -5.11 -21.93
C VAL A 75 -13.84 -6.10 -22.67
N PRO A 76 -14.53 -5.72 -23.75
CA PRO A 76 -15.27 -6.67 -24.56
C PRO A 76 -14.37 -7.83 -25.00
N THR A 77 -14.92 -9.06 -24.96
CA THR A 77 -14.24 -10.22 -25.51
C THR A 77 -14.06 -9.99 -27.01
N ARG A 78 -12.81 -9.83 -27.46
CA ARG A 78 -12.51 -9.85 -28.90
C ARG A 78 -12.80 -11.26 -29.40
N THR A 79 -13.62 -11.40 -30.43
CA THR A 79 -13.69 -12.64 -31.19
C THR A 79 -12.32 -12.85 -31.83
N PRO A 80 -11.54 -13.87 -31.46
CA PRO A 80 -10.27 -14.12 -32.11
C PRO A 80 -10.54 -14.46 -33.58
N GLU A 81 -9.95 -13.69 -34.50
CA GLU A 81 -9.91 -14.13 -35.90
C GLU A 81 -9.02 -15.38 -35.98
N PRO A 82 -9.45 -16.41 -36.73
CA PRO A 82 -8.62 -17.59 -36.93
C PRO A 82 -7.31 -17.16 -37.60
N LEU A 83 -6.19 -17.67 -37.10
CA LEU A 83 -4.90 -17.45 -37.74
C LEU A 83 -4.94 -18.07 -39.14
N SER A 84 -4.63 -17.28 -40.18
CA SER A 84 -4.57 -17.79 -41.54
C SER A 84 -3.37 -18.74 -41.66
N ALA A 85 -3.63 -20.04 -41.68
CA ALA A 85 -2.60 -21.04 -41.96
C ALA A 85 -2.48 -21.24 -43.48
N PRO A 86 -1.25 -21.31 -44.03
CA PRO A 86 -1.05 -21.67 -45.43
C PRO A 86 -1.55 -23.10 -45.68
N THR A 87 -2.16 -23.32 -46.85
CA THR A 87 -2.69 -24.62 -47.26
C THR A 87 -1.58 -25.50 -47.85
N GLN A 88 -0.53 -24.90 -48.40
CA GLN A 88 0.62 -25.59 -48.97
C GLN A 88 1.96 -25.03 -48.49
N HIS A 89 3.00 -25.84 -48.66
CA HIS A 89 4.37 -25.47 -48.38
C HIS A 89 4.82 -24.31 -49.30
N ASN A 90 5.57 -23.35 -48.75
CA ASN A 90 6.09 -22.15 -49.44
C ASN A 90 5.06 -21.09 -49.88
N GLU A 91 3.80 -21.14 -49.41
CA GLU A 91 2.80 -20.10 -49.71
C GLU A 91 3.09 -18.75 -49.03
N SER A 92 3.85 -18.75 -47.92
CA SER A 92 4.28 -17.51 -47.26
C SER A 92 5.71 -17.63 -46.74
N TRP A 93 6.51 -16.59 -47.01
CA TRP A 93 7.89 -16.44 -46.52
C TRP A 93 7.95 -15.61 -45.23
N SER A 94 6.80 -15.18 -44.73
CA SER A 94 6.68 -14.27 -43.59
C SER A 94 5.35 -14.52 -42.89
N ILE A 95 5.31 -15.59 -42.11
CA ILE A 95 4.44 -15.72 -40.94
C ILE A 95 5.31 -16.03 -39.74
#